data_AF-A0A7W9YQJ9-F1
#
_entry.id   AF-A0A7W9YQJ9-F1
#
_cell.length_a   1.000
_cell.length_b   1.000
_cell.length_c   1.000
_cell.angle_alpha   90.00
_cell.angle_beta   90.00
_cell.angle_gamma   90.00
#
_symmetry.space_group_name_H-M   'P 1'
#
loop_
_entity.id
_entity.type
_entity.pdbx_description
1 polymer ?
#
loop_
_entity_poly.entity_id
_entity_poly.type
_entity_poly.pdbx_seq_one_letter_code
_entity_poly.pdbx_strand_id
1 'polypeptide(L)'
;MGKAFLFGGFIAVVGQALHDMYSMWFQMNEEEAIRWMNGTLIVCAAIFTPNRLYRRLTQFAGAGMIVPMMSLANIWSASALEHRNEGATEHMLSVGGSIIVTLIVASYVAALFL
;
A
#
# COMPACT_ATOMS: atom_id res chain seq x y z
N MET A 1 10.63 18.18 7.67
CA MET A 1 10.48 16.96 8.52
C MET A 1 9.13 16.90 9.22
N GLY A 2 8.71 17.91 10.00
CA GLY A 2 7.42 17.86 10.73
C GLY A 2 6.18 17.52 9.88
N LYS A 3 6.08 18.04 8.64
CA LYS A 3 4.99 17.68 7.71
C LYS A 3 4.92 16.17 7.41
N ALA A 4 6.05 15.53 7.13
CA ALA A 4 6.09 14.10 6.86
C ALA A 4 5.69 13.25 8.06
N PHE A 5 6.11 13.67 9.26
CA PHE A 5 5.69 13.00 10.50
C PHE A 5 4.18 13.11 10.73
N LEU A 6 3.59 14.29 10.52
CA LEU A 6 2.15 14.49 10.67
C LEU A 6 1.33 13.65 9.68
N PHE A 7 1.76 13.58 8.41
CA PHE A 7 1.07 12.75 7.42
C PHE A 7 1.22 11.26 7.68
N GLY A 8 2.41 10.81 8.08
CA GLY A 8 2.62 9.41 8.47
C GLY A 8 1.78 9.02 9.69
N GLY A 9 1.76 9.87 10.71
CA GLY A 9 0.92 9.68 11.90
C GLY A 9 -0.57 9.70 11.56
N PHE A 10 -1.01 10.60 10.68
CA PHE A 10 -2.40 10.64 10.22
C PHE A 10 -2.81 9.33 9.53
N ILE A 11 -1.98 8.79 8.63
CA ILE A 11 -2.28 7.52 7.96
C ILE A 11 -2.30 6.35 8.96
N ALA A 12 -1.40 6.36 9.96
CA ALA A 12 -1.43 5.36 11.03
C ALA A 12 -2.74 5.42 11.83
N VAL A 13 -3.22 6.62 12.18
CA VAL A 13 -4.51 6.81 12.85
C VAL A 13 -5.68 6.34 11.98
N VAL A 14 -5.65 6.62 10.67
CA VAL A 14 -6.66 6.12 9.73
C VAL A 14 -6.62 4.60 9.64
N GLY A 15 -5.43 3.99 9.61
CA GLY A 15 -5.26 2.54 9.64
C GLY A 15 -5.84 1.93 10.91
N GLN A 16 -5.51 2.50 12.08
CA GLN A 16 -6.06 2.05 13.36
C GLN A 16 -7.58 2.19 13.39
N ALA A 17 -8.14 3.30 12.92
CA ALA A 17 -9.58 3.51 12.88
C ALA A 17 -10.29 2.48 11.96
N LEU A 18 -9.68 2.13 10.83
CA LEU A 18 -10.19 1.07 9.95
C LEU A 18 -10.13 -0.29 10.62
N HIS A 19 -9.00 -0.63 11.25
CA HIS A 19 -8.84 -1.86 12.02
C HIS A 19 -9.93 -1.98 13.10
N ASP A 20 -10.08 -0.95 13.93
CA ASP A 20 -11.05 -0.92 15.01
C ASP A 20 -12.48 -0.98 14.49
N MET A 21 -12.79 -0.32 13.36
CA MET A 21 -14.07 -0.44 12.68
C MET A 21 -14.35 -1.90 12.26
N TYR A 22 -13.37 -2.59 11.66
CA TYR A 22 -13.52 -3.99 11.27
C TYR A 22 -13.70 -4.92 12.48
N SER A 23 -12.90 -4.73 13.53
CA SER A 23 -13.02 -5.54 14.75
C SER A 23 -14.31 -5.27 15.52
N MET A 24 -14.75 -4.01 15.64
CA MET A 24 -15.92 -3.65 16.46
C MET A 24 -17.25 -3.88 15.74
N TRP A 25 -17.35 -3.52 14.46
CA TRP A 25 -18.62 -3.56 13.73
C TRP A 25 -18.85 -4.89 13.02
N PHE A 26 -17.78 -5.50 12.50
CA PHE A 26 -17.84 -6.77 11.78
C PHE A 26 -17.41 -7.96 12.64
N GLN A 27 -17.00 -7.73 13.89
CA GLN A 27 -16.55 -8.77 14.84
C GLN A 27 -15.46 -9.68 14.27
N MET A 28 -14.62 -9.12 13.40
CA MET A 28 -13.49 -9.82 12.80
C MET A 28 -12.40 -10.07 13.86
N ASN A 29 -11.72 -11.21 13.74
CA ASN A 29 -10.51 -11.45 14.52
C ASN A 29 -9.38 -10.51 14.08
N GLU A 30 -8.32 -10.41 14.88
CA GLU A 30 -7.23 -9.46 14.65
C GLU A 30 -6.56 -9.65 13.27
N GLU A 31 -6.25 -10.89 12.90
CA GLU A 31 -5.63 -11.18 11.61
C GLU A 31 -6.52 -10.78 10.42
N GLU A 32 -7.82 -11.05 10.51
CA GLU A 32 -8.78 -10.69 9.48
C GLU A 32 -8.97 -9.17 9.40
N ALA A 33 -9.12 -8.49 10.53
CA ALA A 33 -9.23 -7.03 10.58
C ALA A 33 -7.99 -6.35 9.98
N ILE A 34 -6.78 -6.84 10.27
CA ILE A 34 -5.52 -6.35 9.66
C ILE A 34 -5.52 -6.57 8.15
N ARG A 35 -5.98 -7.73 7.67
CA ARG A 35 -6.06 -8.02 6.22
C ARG A 35 -7.03 -7.08 5.52
N TRP A 36 -8.21 -6.83 6.10
CA TRP A 36 -9.22 -5.92 5.54
C TRP A 36 -8.78 -4.45 5.60
N MET A 37 -8.18 -4.02 6.70
CA MET A 37 -7.58 -2.68 6.83
C MET A 37 -6.55 -2.43 5.72
N ASN A 38 -5.59 -3.35 5.53
CA ASN A 38 -4.59 -3.24 4.46
C ASN A 38 -5.24 -3.26 3.08
N GLY A 39 -6.22 -4.14 2.85
CA GLY A 39 -6.97 -4.22 1.61
C GLY A 39 -7.65 -2.89 1.24
N THR A 40 -8.32 -2.26 2.20
CA THR A 40 -8.98 -0.96 1.98
C THR A 40 -7.98 0.14 1.63
N LEU A 41 -6.84 0.21 2.33
CA LEU A 41 -5.80 1.19 2.01
C LEU A 41 -5.20 0.97 0.61
N ILE A 42 -4.98 -0.29 0.21
CA ILE A 42 -4.53 -0.65 -1.14
C ILE A 42 -5.52 -0.20 -2.20
N VAL A 43 -6.82 -0.48 -2.00
CA VAL A 43 -7.87 -0.10 -2.95
C VAL A 43 -8.00 1.41 -3.05
N CYS A 44 -7.95 2.13 -1.93
CA CYS A 44 -7.93 3.60 -1.92
C CYS A 44 -6.75 4.14 -2.72
N ALA A 45 -5.55 3.58 -2.54
CA ALA A 45 -4.38 3.98 -3.31
C ALA A 45 -4.60 3.77 -4.83
N ALA A 46 -5.05 2.58 -5.22
CA ALA A 46 -5.34 2.25 -6.62
C ALA A 46 -6.38 3.17 -7.27
N ILE A 47 -7.44 3.57 -6.53
CA ILE A 47 -8.47 4.51 -7.01
C ILE A 47 -7.90 5.93 -7.14
N PHE A 48 -7.02 6.35 -6.24
CA PHE A 48 -6.43 7.69 -6.27
C PHE A 48 -5.30 7.85 -7.30
N THR A 49 -4.74 6.75 -7.79
CA THR A 49 -3.67 6.75 -8.80
C THR A 49 -4.08 7.34 -10.16
N PRO A 50 -5.18 6.90 -10.83
CA PRO A 50 -5.60 7.47 -12.12
C PRO A 50 -5.84 8.98 -12.07
N ASN A 51 -6.39 9.48 -10.97
CA ASN A 51 -6.70 10.89 -10.77
C ASN A 51 -5.46 11.75 -10.46
N ARG A 52 -4.26 11.15 -10.46
CA ARG A 52 -2.98 11.75 -10.05
C ARG A 52 -3.00 12.29 -8.61
N LEU A 53 -4.01 11.92 -7.81
CA LEU A 53 -4.19 12.39 -6.44
C LEU A 53 -3.15 11.76 -5.53
N TYR A 54 -2.90 10.45 -5.68
CA TYR A 54 -1.88 9.75 -4.90
C TYR A 54 -0.50 10.41 -5.06
N ARG A 55 -0.11 10.75 -6.29
CA ARG A 55 1.15 11.43 -6.59
C ARG A 55 1.24 12.85 -5.99
N ARG A 56 0.14 13.60 -5.99
CA ARG A 56 0.10 14.93 -5.35
C ARG A 56 0.22 14.83 -3.83
N LEU A 57 -0.47 13.84 -3.24
CA LEU A 57 -0.39 13.57 -1.81
C LEU A 57 1.03 13.16 -1.39
N THR A 58 1.68 12.26 -2.13
CA THR A 58 3.07 11.87 -1.84
C THR A 58 4.06 13.02 -1.99
N GLN A 59 3.90 13.88 -3.01
CA GLN A 59 4.73 15.08 -3.17
C GLN A 59 4.55 16.09 -2.02
N PHE A 60 3.32 16.23 -1.52
CA PHE A 60 2.99 17.16 -0.43
C PHE A 60 3.41 16.64 0.95
N ALA A 61 3.09 15.38 1.24
CA ALA A 61 3.38 14.71 2.50
C ALA A 61 4.84 14.26 2.61
N GLY A 62 5.56 14.13 1.49
CA GLY A 62 6.91 13.60 1.45
C GLY A 62 6.97 12.15 1.94
N ALA A 63 8.01 11.82 2.72
CA ALA A 63 8.24 10.46 3.21
C ALA A 63 7.09 9.86 4.05
N GLY A 64 6.21 10.71 4.61
CA GLY A 64 5.07 10.26 5.41
C GLY A 64 4.01 9.46 4.66
N MET A 65 3.96 9.59 3.33
CA MET A 65 3.00 8.87 2.48
C MET A 65 3.59 7.56 1.89
N ILE A 66 4.84 7.20 2.23
CA ILE A 66 5.50 5.97 1.78
C ILE A 66 5.03 4.80 2.67
N VAL A 67 3.72 4.57 2.70
CA VAL A 67 3.17 3.34 3.28
C VAL A 67 3.42 2.22 2.29
N PRO A 68 4.09 1.11 2.68
CA PRO A 68 4.60 0.13 1.73
C PRO A 68 3.53 -0.41 0.77
N MET A 69 2.41 -0.89 1.33
CA MET A 69 1.34 -1.52 0.55
C MET A 69 0.61 -0.55 -0.38
N MET A 70 0.34 0.68 0.10
CA MET A 70 -0.27 1.73 -0.73
C MET A 70 0.66 2.18 -1.86
N SER A 71 1.96 2.23 -1.60
CA SER A 71 2.97 2.64 -2.59
C SER A 71 3.11 1.60 -3.70
N LEU A 72 3.09 0.32 -3.36
CA LEU A 72 3.06 -0.79 -4.32
C LEU A 72 1.79 -0.73 -5.20
N ALA A 73 0.63 -0.56 -4.57
CA ALA A 73 -0.64 -0.42 -5.28
C ALA A 73 -0.58 0.74 -6.30
N ASN A 74 -0.05 1.90 -5.91
CA ASN A 74 0.10 3.03 -6.83
C ASN A 74 1.04 2.73 -7.99
N ILE A 75 2.18 2.07 -7.75
CA ILE A 75 3.15 1.75 -8.81
C ILE A 75 2.54 0.76 -9.82
N TRP A 76 1.85 -0.27 -9.35
CA TRP A 76 1.15 -1.22 -10.21
C TRP A 76 0.01 -0.57 -10.99
N SER A 77 -0.86 0.17 -10.32
CA SER A 77 -1.96 0.87 -10.99
C SER A 77 -1.45 1.88 -12.03
N ALA A 78 -0.35 2.60 -11.74
CA ALA A 78 0.25 3.52 -12.70
C ALA A 78 0.81 2.77 -13.93
N SER A 79 1.54 1.67 -13.72
CA SER A 79 2.09 0.84 -14.80
C SER A 79 0.98 0.26 -15.68
N ALA A 80 -0.11 -0.22 -15.05
CA ALA A 80 -1.29 -0.74 -15.76
C ALA A 80 -1.96 0.30 -16.65
N LEU A 81 -2.07 1.54 -16.17
CA LEU A 81 -2.69 2.64 -16.93
C LEU A 81 -1.82 3.09 -18.11
N GLU A 82 -0.50 3.10 -17.93
CA GLU A 82 0.48 3.48 -18.95
C GLU A 82 0.55 2.45 -20.07
N HIS A 83 0.62 1.16 -19.73
CA HIS A 83 0.78 0.05 -20.68
C HIS A 83 -0.53 -0.69 -20.97
N ARG A 84 -1.68 -0.01 -20.85
CA ARG A 84 -3.01 -0.63 -21.00
C ARG A 84 -3.22 -1.35 -22.34
N ASN A 85 -2.55 -0.88 -23.39
CA ASN A 85 -2.63 -1.43 -24.75
C ASN A 85 -1.46 -2.38 -25.10
N GLU A 86 -0.47 -2.48 -24.21
CA GLU A 86 0.82 -3.16 -24.47
C GLU A 86 0.99 -4.42 -23.59
N GLY A 87 -0.01 -4.75 -22.77
CA GLY A 87 0.00 -5.90 -21.86
C GLY A 87 0.10 -5.51 -20.39
N ALA A 88 -0.95 -4.87 -19.86
CA ALA A 88 -0.96 -4.30 -18.52
C ALA A 88 -0.42 -5.24 -17.42
N THR A 89 -0.80 -6.51 -17.43
CA THR A 89 -0.38 -7.50 -16.43
C THR A 89 1.12 -7.76 -16.44
N GLU A 90 1.74 -7.88 -17.62
CA GLU A 90 3.18 -8.14 -17.76
C GLU A 90 3.99 -6.95 -17.23
N HIS A 91 3.57 -5.73 -17.57
CA HIS A 91 4.23 -4.51 -17.11
C HIS A 91 4.02 -4.25 -15.61
N MET A 92 2.85 -4.57 -15.05
CA MET A 92 2.63 -4.51 -13.60
C MET A 92 3.60 -5.46 -12.87
N LEU A 93 3.71 -6.70 -13.34
CA LEU A 93 4.59 -7.69 -12.71
C LEU A 93 6.06 -7.36 -12.93
N SER A 94 6.45 -6.77 -14.06
CA SER A 94 7.83 -6.32 -14.28
C SER A 94 8.25 -5.24 -13.27
N VAL A 95 7.38 -4.26 -13.03
CA VAL A 95 7.71 -3.11 -12.16
C VAL A 95 7.72 -3.48 -10.68
N GLY A 96 6.80 -4.34 -10.20
CA GLY A 96 6.73 -4.70 -8.77
C GLY A 96 7.10 -6.14 -8.43
N GLY A 97 7.37 -6.99 -9.42
CA GLY A 97 7.75 -8.39 -9.21
C GLY A 97 9.09 -8.52 -8.50
N SER A 98 10.05 -7.65 -8.82
CA SER A 98 11.33 -7.60 -8.10
C SER A 98 11.14 -7.37 -6.60
N ILE A 99 10.21 -6.49 -6.22
CA ILE A 99 9.92 -6.19 -4.81
C ILE A 99 9.32 -7.41 -4.10
N ILE A 100 8.35 -8.10 -4.74
CA ILE A 100 7.77 -9.33 -4.18
C ILE A 100 8.86 -10.38 -3.95
N VAL A 101 9.73 -10.60 -4.94
CA VAL A 101 10.83 -11.58 -4.82
C VAL A 101 11.77 -11.21 -3.68
N THR A 102 12.19 -9.93 -3.59
CA THR A 102 13.05 -9.46 -2.50
C THR A 102 12.40 -9.67 -1.12
N LEU A 103 11.10 -9.40 -0.98
CA LEU A 103 10.39 -9.58 0.29
C LEU A 103 10.28 -11.06 0.69
N ILE A 104 9.97 -11.94 -0.25
CA ILE A 104 9.88 -13.39 0.03
C ILE A 104 11.25 -13.93 0.43
N VAL A 105 12.30 -13.59 -0.31
CA VAL A 105 13.67 -14.04 0.00
C VAL A 105 14.14 -13.50 1.34
N ALA A 106 13.91 -12.21 1.63
CA ALA A 106 14.25 -11.61 2.91
C ALA A 106 13.51 -12.28 4.08
N SER A 107 12.21 -12.57 3.90
CA SER A 107 11.39 -13.26 4.91
C SER A 107 11.89 -14.69 5.15
N TYR A 108 12.23 -15.42 4.08
CA TYR A 108 12.81 -16.75 4.18
C TYR A 108 14.15 -16.75 4.93
N VAL A 109 15.05 -15.82 4.59
CA VAL A 109 16.34 -15.69 5.28
C VAL A 109 16.14 -15.35 6.75
N ALA A 110 15.25 -14.41 7.08
CA ALA A 110 14.94 -14.07 8.47
C ALA A 110 14.38 -15.26 9.25
N ALA A 111 13.52 -16.07 8.63
CA ALA A 111 12.95 -17.28 9.23
C ALA A 111 13.98 -18.39 9.49
N LEU A 112 15.17 -18.36 8.86
CA LEU A 112 16.26 -19.28 9.18
C LEU A 112 16.99 -18.92 10.49
N PHE A 113 16.83 -17.68 10.97
CA PHE A 113 17.48 -17.16 12.18
C PHE A 113 16.51 -16.96 13.37
N LEU A 114 15.21 -17.17 13.16
CA LEU A 114 14.16 -17.16 14.19
C LEU A 114 13.82 -18.59 14.62
#